data_AF-A0AAE2JKS2-F1
#
_entry.id   AF-A0AAE2JKS2-F1
#
_cell.length_a   1.000
_cell.length_b   1.000
_cell.length_c   1.000
_cell.angle_alpha   90.00
_cell.angle_beta   90.00
_cell.angle_gamma   90.00
#
_symmetry.space_group_name_H-M   'P 1'
#
loop_
_entity.id
_entity.type
_entity.pdbx_description
1 polymer ?
#
loop_
_entity_poly.entity_id
_entity_poly.type
_entity_poly.pdbx_seq_one_letter_code
_entity_poly.pdbx_strand_id
1 'polypeptide(L)'
;MLNDDGSESDERFKLKTSYINIFKKDDKYFTEGLIWGFNFHICTITAPLEGTTEPLPLVLKGKKLVFEEQEPEYDINCKFELEFDENGLNIMDENYHCSNYMFYCGVHASVNNIQLVKTSKGCN
;
A
#
# COMPACT_ATOMS: atom_id res chain seq x y z
N MET A 1 0.82 -1.08 25.88
CA MET A 1 -0.04 0.08 26.17
C MET A 1 -1.35 -0.46 26.74
N LEU A 2 -2.02 0.28 27.62
CA LEU A 2 -3.34 -0.13 28.15
C LEU A 2 -4.42 0.54 27.29
N ASN A 3 -5.60 -0.08 27.19
CA ASN A 3 -6.77 0.62 26.64
C ASN A 3 -7.19 1.75 27.60
N ASP A 4 -8.08 2.65 27.15
CA ASP A 4 -8.61 3.76 27.96
C ASP A 4 -9.34 3.29 29.25
N ASP A 5 -9.70 2.01 29.33
CA ASP A 5 -10.33 1.36 30.48
C ASP A 5 -9.33 0.62 31.40
N GLY A 6 -8.03 0.70 31.14
CA GLY A 6 -6.99 0.09 31.95
C GLY A 6 -6.84 -1.43 31.78
N SER A 7 -7.56 -2.05 30.84
CA SER A 7 -7.33 -3.46 30.48
C SER A 7 -6.00 -3.63 29.75
N GLU A 8 -5.34 -4.80 29.92
CA GLU A 8 -4.23 -5.17 29.05
C GLU A 8 -4.72 -5.11 27.61
N SER A 9 -4.19 -4.17 26.82
CA SER A 9 -4.56 -4.11 25.41
C SER A 9 -3.98 -5.34 24.73
N ASP A 10 -4.86 -6.14 24.14
CA ASP A 10 -4.48 -7.28 23.30
C ASP A 10 -4.02 -6.80 21.90
N GLU A 11 -3.36 -5.63 21.83
CA GLU A 11 -2.81 -5.06 20.60
C GLU A 11 -1.76 -5.96 19.95
N ARG A 12 -1.25 -6.96 20.68
CA ARG A 12 -0.42 -8.03 20.14
C ARG A 12 -1.16 -8.88 19.09
N PHE A 13 -2.50 -8.86 19.10
CA PHE A 13 -3.36 -9.67 18.22
C PHE A 13 -4.41 -8.87 17.45
N LYS A 14 -4.35 -7.52 17.40
CA LYS A 14 -5.12 -6.78 16.39
C LYS A 14 -4.76 -7.37 15.03
N LEU A 15 -5.69 -8.08 14.40
CA LEU A 15 -5.49 -8.73 13.10
C LEU A 15 -4.95 -7.69 12.14
N LYS A 16 -3.64 -7.76 11.91
CA LYS A 16 -2.98 -6.82 11.04
C LYS A 16 -3.27 -7.35 9.63
N THR A 17 -4.33 -6.82 9.04
CA THR A 17 -4.89 -7.26 7.77
C THR A 17 -4.26 -6.42 6.66
N SER A 18 -3.84 -7.04 5.57
CA SER A 18 -3.42 -6.30 4.38
C SER A 18 -4.61 -5.56 3.78
N TYR A 19 -4.48 -4.27 3.53
CA TYR A 19 -5.48 -3.47 2.87
C TYR A 19 -4.86 -2.40 1.98
N ILE A 20 -5.62 -2.01 0.96
CA ILE A 20 -5.36 -0.85 0.12
C ILE A 20 -6.64 -0.05 0.07
N ASN A 21 -6.54 1.21 0.48
CA ASN A 21 -7.60 2.19 0.31
C ASN A 21 -7.30 2.98 -0.97
N ILE A 22 -8.27 3.05 -1.87
CA ILE A 22 -8.20 3.86 -3.10
C ILE A 22 -9.38 4.80 -3.07
N PHE A 23 -9.12 6.09 -3.17
CA PHE A 23 -10.15 7.11 -3.11
C PHE A 23 -9.86 8.26 -4.07
N LYS A 24 -10.87 9.09 -4.29
CA LYS A 24 -10.80 10.24 -5.19
C LYS A 24 -10.99 11.52 -4.40
N LYS A 25 -10.10 12.50 -4.59
CA LYS A 25 -10.15 13.84 -3.98
C LYS A 25 -9.76 14.87 -5.02
N ASP A 26 -10.53 15.96 -5.17
CA ASP A 26 -10.26 17.05 -6.12
C ASP A 26 -9.95 16.55 -7.56
N ASP A 27 -10.77 15.60 -8.02
CA ASP A 27 -10.62 14.90 -9.30
C ASP A 27 -9.36 14.05 -9.52
N LYS A 28 -8.54 13.86 -8.49
CA LYS A 28 -7.35 13.00 -8.51
C LYS A 28 -7.57 11.72 -7.72
N TYR A 29 -6.96 10.63 -8.15
CA TYR A 29 -6.96 9.38 -7.40
C TYR A 29 -5.81 9.35 -6.43
N PHE A 30 -6.03 8.73 -5.28
CA PHE A 30 -5.04 8.54 -4.24
C PHE A 30 -5.13 7.13 -3.69
N THR A 31 -4.02 6.66 -3.14
CA THR A 31 -4.00 5.41 -2.39
C THR A 31 -3.15 5.49 -1.14
N GLU A 32 -3.58 4.74 -0.14
CA GLU A 32 -2.80 4.47 1.05
C GLU A 32 -3.08 3.02 1.45
N GLY A 33 -2.13 2.39 2.13
CA GLY A 33 -2.38 1.04 2.59
C GLY A 33 -1.28 0.44 3.42
N LEU A 34 -1.58 -0.77 3.87
CA LEU A 34 -0.71 -1.57 4.69
C LEU A 34 -0.72 -2.98 4.12
N ILE A 35 0.45 -3.52 3.81
CA ILE A 35 0.61 -4.88 3.30
C ILE A 35 1.43 -5.69 4.30
N TRP A 36 0.89 -6.86 4.66
CA TRP A 36 1.61 -7.90 5.40
C TRP A 36 2.47 -8.70 4.44
N GLY A 37 3.79 -8.51 4.55
CA GLY A 37 4.79 -9.23 3.80
C GLY A 37 5.31 -10.48 4.52
N PHE A 38 6.27 -11.14 3.88
CA PHE A 38 6.97 -12.30 4.44
C PHE A 38 7.71 -11.94 5.74
N ASN A 39 7.92 -12.90 6.65
CA ASN A 39 8.61 -12.71 7.93
C ASN A 39 8.04 -11.59 8.83
N PHE A 40 6.72 -11.35 8.81
CA PHE A 40 6.03 -10.34 9.62
C PHE A 40 6.45 -8.88 9.33
N HIS A 41 7.11 -8.65 8.19
CA HIS A 41 7.41 -7.29 7.75
C HIS A 41 6.16 -6.62 7.20
N ILE A 42 6.02 -5.34 7.52
CA ILE A 42 4.93 -4.49 7.04
C ILE A 42 5.48 -3.64 5.93
N CYS A 43 4.71 -3.46 4.86
CA CYS A 43 4.89 -2.35 3.96
C CYS A 43 3.75 -1.36 4.07
N THR A 44 4.08 -0.11 4.40
CA THR A 44 3.15 1.02 4.43
C THR A 44 3.29 1.80 3.14
N ILE A 45 2.21 1.83 2.38
CA ILE A 45 2.11 2.50 1.08
C ILE A 45 1.56 3.90 1.32
N THR A 46 2.44 4.89 1.36
CA THR A 46 2.17 6.34 1.48
C THR A 46 3.23 7.11 0.70
N ALA A 47 2.98 8.38 0.40
CA ALA A 47 3.93 9.24 -0.30
C ALA A 47 5.17 9.50 0.57
N PRO A 48 6.38 9.49 -0.01
CA PRO A 48 7.60 9.82 0.70
C PRO A 48 7.75 11.34 0.82
N LEU A 49 6.94 11.97 1.68
CA LEU A 49 7.19 13.35 2.09
C LEU A 49 7.83 13.33 3.48
N GLU A 50 8.98 13.97 3.62
CA GLU A 50 9.71 14.01 4.89
C GLU A 50 8.80 14.52 6.03
N GLY A 51 8.46 13.61 6.95
CA GLY A 51 7.67 13.93 8.14
C GLY A 51 6.15 13.92 7.95
N THR A 52 5.61 13.65 6.76
CA THR A 52 4.15 13.52 6.54
C THR A 52 3.79 12.22 5.83
N THR A 53 2.79 11.51 6.37
CA THR A 53 2.20 10.31 5.73
C THR A 53 1.04 10.74 4.85
N GLU A 54 1.36 11.25 3.66
CA GLU A 54 0.32 11.60 2.69
C GLU A 54 -0.04 10.41 1.80
N PRO A 55 -1.30 10.30 1.33
CA PRO A 55 -1.71 9.31 0.34
C PRO A 55 -0.94 9.48 -0.99
N LEU A 56 -0.56 8.38 -1.63
CA LEU A 56 0.12 8.40 -2.94
C LEU A 56 -0.83 8.84 -4.04
N PRO A 57 -0.48 9.84 -4.85
CA PRO A 57 -1.27 10.22 -6.01
C PRO A 57 -1.20 9.13 -7.08
N LEU A 58 -2.31 8.90 -7.76
CA LEU A 58 -2.43 7.91 -8.83
C LEU A 58 -2.99 8.53 -10.10
N VAL A 59 -2.50 8.05 -11.24
CA VAL A 59 -3.01 8.39 -12.56
C VAL A 59 -3.73 7.18 -13.14
N LEU A 60 -4.98 7.36 -13.58
CA LEU A 60 -5.72 6.33 -14.29
C LEU A 60 -5.17 6.19 -15.72
N LYS A 61 -4.56 5.03 -16.02
CA LYS A 61 -4.03 4.67 -17.34
C LYS A 61 -4.76 3.41 -17.83
N GLY A 62 -5.79 3.59 -18.65
CA GLY A 62 -6.64 2.48 -19.11
C GLY A 62 -7.43 1.87 -17.96
N LYS A 63 -7.15 0.60 -17.62
CA LYS A 63 -7.77 -0.11 -16.48
C LYS A 63 -6.92 -0.11 -15.21
N LYS A 64 -5.73 0.51 -15.25
CA LYS A 64 -4.78 0.54 -14.14
C LYS A 64 -4.73 1.91 -13.50
N LEU A 65 -4.56 1.95 -12.19
CA LEU A 65 -4.11 3.13 -11.46
C LEU A 65 -2.60 3.03 -11.26
N VAL A 66 -1.86 4.07 -11.63
CA VAL A 66 -0.41 4.03 -11.69
C VAL A 66 0.21 5.22 -10.96
N PHE A 67 1.19 4.93 -10.13
CA PHE A 67 2.13 5.91 -9.59
C PHE A 67 3.50 5.68 -10.23
N GLU A 68 4.14 6.75 -10.69
CA GLU A 68 5.45 6.73 -11.33
C GLU A 68 6.29 7.85 -10.72
N GLU A 69 7.50 7.52 -10.28
CA GLU A 69 8.48 8.48 -9.78
C GLU A 69 9.85 8.12 -10.35
N GLN A 70 10.56 9.13 -10.87
CA GLN A 70 11.86 8.94 -11.51
C GLN A 70 12.84 9.96 -10.98
N GLU A 71 13.90 9.47 -10.35
CA GLU A 71 15.03 10.28 -9.91
C GLU A 71 16.32 9.70 -10.50
N PRO A 72 16.67 10.09 -11.75
CA PRO A 72 17.84 9.54 -12.44
C PRO A 72 19.15 9.76 -11.70
N GLU A 73 19.24 10.84 -10.92
CA GLU A 73 20.43 11.18 -10.10
C GLU A 73 20.71 10.12 -9.02
N TYR A 74 19.67 9.43 -8.56
CA TYR A 74 19.74 8.40 -7.52
C TYR A 74 19.46 6.99 -8.07
N ASP A 75 19.38 6.83 -9.41
CA ASP A 75 18.99 5.58 -10.08
C ASP A 75 17.64 5.03 -9.58
N ILE A 76 16.71 5.93 -9.26
CA ILE A 76 15.37 5.56 -8.81
C ILE A 76 14.41 5.59 -10.00
N ASN A 77 13.75 4.47 -10.26
CA ASN A 77 12.68 4.34 -11.25
C ASN A 77 11.54 3.57 -10.62
N CYS A 78 10.74 4.22 -9.77
CA CYS A 78 9.58 3.59 -9.17
C CYS A 78 8.40 3.58 -10.14
N LYS A 79 7.81 2.40 -10.34
CA LYS A 79 6.52 2.25 -11.00
C LYS A 79 5.64 1.30 -10.19
N PHE A 80 4.61 1.88 -9.58
CA PHE A 80 3.62 1.15 -8.78
C PHE A 80 2.30 1.09 -9.53
N GLU A 81 1.76 -0.11 -9.73
CA GLU A 81 0.50 -0.32 -10.45
C GLU A 81 -0.52 -1.05 -9.59
N LEU A 82 -1.77 -0.59 -9.70
CA LEU A 82 -2.95 -1.18 -9.12
C LEU A 82 -3.93 -1.53 -10.24
N GLU A 83 -4.30 -2.80 -10.33
CA GLU A 83 -5.24 -3.31 -11.33
C GLU A 83 -6.35 -4.13 -10.67
N PHE A 84 -7.60 -3.81 -10.98
CA PHE A 84 -8.74 -4.59 -10.53
C PHE A 84 -9.10 -5.66 -11.55
N ASP A 85 -9.22 -6.89 -11.09
CA ASP A 85 -9.73 -8.02 -11.87
C ASP A 85 -10.93 -8.68 -11.18
N GLU A 86 -11.35 -9.85 -11.67
CA GLU A 86 -12.46 -10.62 -11.12
C GLU A 86 -12.18 -11.21 -9.72
N ASN A 87 -10.89 -11.40 -9.39
CA ASN A 87 -10.43 -12.05 -8.16
C ASN A 87 -10.10 -11.03 -7.06
N GLY A 88 -9.78 -9.79 -7.44
CA GLY A 88 -9.56 -8.70 -6.50
C GLY A 88 -8.70 -7.57 -7.04
N LEU A 89 -7.80 -7.10 -6.20
CA LEU A 89 -6.85 -6.04 -6.51
C LEU A 89 -5.45 -6.63 -6.65
N ASN A 90 -4.88 -6.51 -7.83
CA ASN A 90 -3.49 -6.85 -8.12
C ASN A 90 -2.61 -5.63 -7.93
N ILE A 91 -1.48 -5.84 -7.25
CA ILE A 91 -0.50 -4.83 -6.91
C ILE A 91 0.84 -5.24 -7.54
N MET A 92 1.46 -4.30 -8.26
CA MET A 92 2.71 -4.53 -8.97
C MET A 92 3.74 -3.44 -8.64
N ASP A 93 4.97 -3.88 -8.43
CA ASP A 93 6.18 -3.06 -8.23
C ASP A 93 7.36 -3.86 -8.80
N GLU A 94 7.38 -4.00 -10.14
CA GLU A 94 8.14 -5.04 -10.83
C GLU A 94 9.65 -5.01 -10.56
N ASN A 95 10.22 -3.80 -10.46
CA ASN A 95 11.64 -3.61 -10.18
C ASN A 95 11.94 -3.36 -8.70
N TYR A 96 10.92 -3.33 -7.83
CA TYR A 96 11.03 -3.14 -6.39
C TYR A 96 11.46 -1.74 -5.95
N HIS A 97 11.60 -0.77 -6.86
CA HIS A 97 12.08 0.57 -6.50
C HIS A 97 11.06 1.31 -5.63
N CYS A 98 9.75 1.09 -5.81
CA CYS A 98 8.77 1.73 -4.95
C CYS A 98 8.88 1.20 -3.52
N SER A 99 8.99 -0.12 -3.36
CA SER A 99 9.19 -0.77 -2.06
C SER A 99 10.50 -0.34 -1.38
N ASN A 100 11.55 -0.06 -2.16
CA ASN A 100 12.87 0.29 -1.64
C ASN A 100 13.04 1.78 -1.29
N TYR A 101 12.38 2.67 -2.03
CA TYR A 101 12.66 4.10 -1.97
C TYR A 101 11.44 4.98 -1.66
N MET A 102 10.24 4.56 -2.07
CA MET A 102 9.03 5.38 -1.96
C MET A 102 8.17 4.99 -0.75
N PHE A 103 8.13 3.70 -0.43
CA PHE A 103 7.30 3.16 0.64
C PHE A 103 8.14 2.83 1.87
N TYR A 104 7.47 2.78 3.02
CA TYR A 104 8.08 2.23 4.22
C TYR A 104 7.83 0.73 4.26
N CYS A 105 8.70 -0.03 3.60
CA CYS A 105 8.70 -1.50 3.66
C CYS A 105 9.77 -1.99 4.66
N GLY A 106 9.40 -2.96 5.51
CA GLY A 106 10.38 -3.72 6.29
C GLY A 106 11.34 -4.52 5.40
N VAL A 107 12.46 -4.95 5.96
CA VAL A 107 13.52 -5.67 5.23
C VAL A 107 12.94 -6.88 4.46
N HIS A 108 13.17 -6.92 3.15
CA HIS A 108 12.64 -7.94 2.22
C HIS A 108 11.11 -7.98 2.04
N ALA A 109 10.36 -6.97 2.50
CA ALA A 109 8.97 -6.81 2.09
C ALA A 109 8.91 -6.11 0.73
N SER A 110 8.12 -6.69 -0.18
CA SER A 110 7.80 -6.11 -1.48
C SER A 110 6.30 -6.17 -1.67
N VAL A 111 5.78 -5.23 -2.45
CA VAL A 111 4.37 -5.22 -2.88
C VAL A 111 4.16 -5.79 -4.28
N ASN A 112 5.20 -6.36 -4.90
CA ASN A 112 5.13 -6.90 -6.25
C ASN A 112 4.36 -8.22 -6.29
N ASN A 113 3.48 -8.36 -7.28
CA ASN A 113 2.66 -9.55 -7.51
C ASN A 113 1.81 -9.95 -6.28
N ILE A 114 1.27 -8.96 -5.57
CA ILE A 114 0.33 -9.20 -4.47
C ILE A 114 -1.08 -9.12 -4.99
N GLN A 115 -1.89 -10.12 -4.62
CA GLN A 115 -3.31 -10.13 -4.89
C GLN A 115 -4.10 -9.99 -3.57
N LEU A 116 -4.79 -8.87 -3.42
CA LEU A 116 -5.75 -8.68 -2.34
C LEU A 116 -7.12 -9.17 -2.82
N VAL A 117 -7.56 -10.28 -2.24
CA VAL A 117 -8.81 -10.93 -2.63
C VAL A 117 -10.03 -10.06 -2.31
N LYS A 118 -10.98 -10.02 -3.25
CA LYS A 118 -12.26 -9.36 -3.04
C LYS A 118 -13.11 -10.14 -2.05
N THR A 119 -13.63 -9.48 -1.01
CA THR A 119 -14.64 -10.11 -0.14
C THR A 119 -15.95 -10.29 -0.91
N SER A 120 -16.50 -11.51 -0.86
CA SER A 120 -17.82 -11.84 -1.42
C SER A 120 -18.97 -11.54 -0.46
N LYS A 121 -18.68 -11.15 0.79
CA LYS A 121 -19.69 -10.78 1.78
C LYS A 121 -19.89 -9.26 1.77
N GLY A 122 -21.05 -8.82 1.30
CA GLY A 122 -21.54 -7.45 1.52
C GLY A 122 -22.17 -7.30 2.91
N CYS A 123 -22.22 -6.09 3.43
CA CYS A 123 -23.08 -5.78 4.57
C CYS A 123 -24.54 -5.90 4.11
N ASN A 124 -25.33 -6.73 4.80
CA ASN A 124 -26.79 -6.74 4.68
C ASN A 124 -27.39 -5.72 5.65
#